data_AF-A0A0Q5JBD4-F1
#
_entry.id   AF-A0A0Q5JBD4-F1
#
_cell.length_a   1.000
_cell.length_b   1.000
_cell.length_c   1.000
_cell.angle_alpha   90.00
_cell.angle_beta   90.00
_cell.angle_gamma   90.00
#
_symmetry.space_group_name_H-M   'P 1'
#
loop_
_entity.id
_entity.type
_entity.pdbx_description
1 polymer ?
#
loop_
_entity_poly.entity_id
_entity_poly.type
_entity_poly.pdbx_seq_one_letter_code
_entity_poly.pdbx_strand_id
1 'polypeptide(L)'
;MIASLIALLNLLLVSAELALTPGGGTPLFALVLAAAVVVTAAIVLVVLPALVGNAPPPCARPIDPSAPLAQSDPDAAGHPRPRAPGYEVRTA
;
A
#
# COMPACT_ATOMS: atom_id res chain seq x y z
N MET A 1 8.11 -12.01 -9.01
CA MET A 1 7.47 -13.21 -9.62
C MET A 1 8.35 -14.45 -9.46
N ILE A 2 9.60 -14.46 -9.96
CA ILE A 2 10.51 -15.62 -9.85
C ILE A 2 10.83 -15.99 -8.38
N ALA A 3 11.14 -14.99 -7.54
CA ALA A 3 11.39 -15.23 -6.11
C ALA A 3 10.16 -15.83 -5.38
N SER A 4 8.96 -15.37 -5.76
CA SER A 4 7.69 -15.86 -5.21
C SER A 4 7.39 -17.30 -5.64
N LEU A 5 7.72 -17.65 -6.90
CA LEU A 5 7.62 -19.01 -7.42
C LEU A 5 8.57 -19.96 -6.69
N ILE A 6 9.82 -19.53 -6.47
CA ILE A 6 10.84 -20.32 -5.75
C ILE A 6 10.41 -20.56 -4.29
N ALA A 7 9.88 -19.53 -3.62
CA ALA A 7 9.36 -19.67 -2.26
C ALA A 7 8.21 -20.68 -2.17
N LEU A 8 7.28 -20.65 -3.15
CA LEU A 8 6.15 -21.57 -3.21
C LEU A 8 6.61 -23.01 -3.45
N LEU A 9 7.55 -23.23 -4.38
CA LEU A 9 8.12 -24.55 -4.65
C LEU A 9 8.87 -25.13 -3.44
N ASN A 10 9.65 -24.30 -2.74
CA ASN A 10 10.36 -24.74 -1.53
C ASN A 10 9.40 -25.12 -0.40
N LEU A 11 8.31 -24.37 -0.22
CA LEU A 11 7.28 -24.70 0.77
C LEU A 11 6.59 -26.03 0.44
N LEU A 12 6.31 -26.25 -0.84
CA LEU A 12 5.70 -27.49 -1.32
C LEU A 12 6.63 -28.69 -1.13
N LEU A 13 7.94 -28.51 -1.37
CA LEU A 13 8.94 -29.56 -1.18
C LEU A 13 9.12 -29.93 0.29
N VAL A 14 9.26 -28.95 1.18
CA VAL A 14 9.39 -29.16 2.63
C VAL A 14 8.16 -29.84 3.23
N SER A 15 6.97 -29.47 2.75
CA SER A 15 5.73 -30.10 3.21
C SER A 15 5.57 -31.55 2.72
N ALA A 16 6.02 -31.85 1.50
CA ALA A 16 6.01 -33.21 0.96
C ALA A 16 7.01 -34.14 1.68
N GLU A 17 8.25 -33.68 1.92
CA GLU A 17 9.25 -34.48 2.66
C GLU A 17 8.76 -34.87 4.06
N LEU A 18 8.14 -33.90 4.74
CA LEU A 18 7.70 -34.10 6.11
C LEU A 18 6.42 -34.96 6.21
N ALA A 19 5.56 -34.93 5.18
CA ALA A 19 4.42 -35.85 5.05
C ALA A 19 4.84 -37.30 4.77
N LEU A 20 5.97 -37.50 4.08
CA LEU A 20 6.48 -38.82 3.69
C LEU A 20 7.41 -39.45 4.75
N THR A 21 7.78 -38.71 5.80
CA THR A 21 8.70 -39.19 6.84
C THR A 21 7.98 -40.14 7.81
N PRO A 22 8.33 -41.44 7.86
CA PRO A 22 7.67 -42.39 8.75
C PRO A 22 8.09 -42.19 10.21
N GLY A 23 7.12 -42.15 11.13
CA GLY A 23 7.34 -42.48 12.54
C GLY A 23 7.73 -41.37 13.53
N GLY A 24 7.83 -40.09 13.18
CA GLY A 24 8.24 -39.09 14.20
C GLY A 24 8.04 -37.60 13.90
N GLY A 25 7.47 -37.23 12.76
CA GLY A 25 7.43 -35.83 12.32
C GLY A 25 6.13 -35.07 12.58
N THR A 26 5.03 -35.74 12.92
CA THR A 26 3.69 -35.14 12.95
C THR A 26 3.53 -33.89 13.85
N PRO A 27 4.06 -33.83 15.09
CA PRO A 27 3.95 -32.62 15.89
C PRO A 27 4.86 -31.49 15.39
N LEU A 28 6.04 -31.81 14.86
CA LEU A 28 6.95 -30.82 14.28
C LEU A 28 6.40 -30.26 12.96
N PHE A 29 5.76 -31.11 12.15
CA PHE A 29 5.02 -30.67 10.96
C PHE A 29 3.89 -29.71 11.31
N ALA A 30 3.07 -30.07 12.31
CA ALA A 30 1.99 -29.22 12.78
C ALA A 30 2.53 -27.87 13.29
N LEU A 31 3.67 -27.86 14.00
CA LEU A 31 4.32 -26.64 14.46
C LEU A 31 4.84 -25.79 13.30
N VAL A 32 5.52 -26.39 12.32
CA VAL A 32 6.05 -25.69 11.13
C VAL A 32 4.90 -25.11 10.30
N LEU A 33 3.82 -25.87 10.12
CA LEU A 33 2.63 -25.42 9.40
C LEU A 33 1.94 -24.28 10.15
N ALA A 34 1.77 -24.39 11.47
CA ALA A 34 1.22 -23.33 12.30
C ALA A 34 2.08 -22.05 12.24
N ALA A 35 3.41 -22.19 12.33
CA ALA A 35 4.35 -21.08 12.20
C ALA A 35 4.25 -20.42 10.80
N ALA A 36 4.15 -21.22 9.73
CA ALA A 36 3.98 -20.71 8.38
C ALA A 36 2.66 -19.92 8.22
N VAL A 37 1.57 -20.42 8.80
CA VAL A 37 0.27 -19.71 8.81
C VAL A 37 0.37 -18.39 9.56
N VAL A 38 1.01 -18.38 10.75
CA VAL A 38 1.21 -17.15 11.55
C VAL A 38 2.06 -16.13 10.79
N VAL A 39 3.17 -16.55 10.18
CA VAL A 39 4.03 -15.67 9.37
C VAL A 39 3.26 -15.11 8.17
N THR A 40 2.46 -15.94 7.50
CA THR A 40 1.63 -15.50 6.37
C THR A 40 0.59 -14.46 6.80
N ALA A 41 -0.09 -14.70 7.93
CA ALA A 41 -1.03 -13.75 8.50
C ALA A 41 -0.35 -12.42 8.87
N ALA A 42 0.83 -12.47 9.49
CA ALA A 42 1.61 -11.27 9.81
C ALA A 42 2.01 -10.49 8.56
N ILE A 43 2.42 -11.17 7.49
CA ILE A 43 2.75 -10.52 6.21
C ILE A 43 1.50 -9.84 5.61
N VAL A 44 0.37 -10.54 5.55
CA VAL A 44 -0.85 -10.03 4.92
C VAL A 44 -1.47 -8.89 5.72
N LEU A 45 -1.48 -8.98 7.05
CA LEU A 45 -2.17 -8.02 7.91
C LEU A 45 -1.31 -6.82 8.33
N VAL A 46 0.02 -6.96 8.34
CA VAL A 46 0.93 -5.91 8.85
C VAL A 46 1.86 -5.41 7.75
N VAL A 47 2.61 -6.32 7.13
CA VAL A 47 3.67 -5.93 6.18
C VAL A 47 3.08 -5.37 4.89
N LEU A 48 2.08 -6.03 4.32
CA LEU A 48 1.47 -5.62 3.05
C LEU A 48 0.76 -4.26 3.16
N PRO A 49 -0.06 -3.98 4.20
CA PRO A 49 -0.62 -2.65 4.41
C PRO A 49 0.43 -1.59 4.70
N ALA A 50 1.51 -1.91 5.42
CA ALA A 50 2.60 -0.96 5.63
C ALA A 50 3.35 -0.62 4.33
N LEU A 51 3.46 -1.56 3.40
CA LEU A 51 4.12 -1.36 2.10
C LEU A 51 3.24 -0.60 1.10
N VAL A 52 1.92 -0.86 1.13
CA VAL A 52 0.95 -0.35 0.13
C VAL A 52 0.14 0.85 0.65
N GLY A 53 0.05 1.03 1.97
CA GLY A 53 -0.80 2.01 2.65
C GLY A 53 -0.39 3.47 2.49
N ASN A 54 0.65 3.77 1.72
CA ASN A 54 0.99 5.13 1.33
C ASN A 54 0.09 5.68 0.22
N ALA A 55 -0.86 4.89 -0.29
CA ALA A 55 -1.89 5.39 -1.18
C ALA A 55 -2.77 6.40 -0.43
N PRO A 56 -2.92 7.64 -0.94
CA PRO A 56 -3.89 8.58 -0.39
C PRO A 56 -5.27 7.92 -0.31
N PRO A 57 -6.07 8.16 0.75
CA PRO A 57 -7.42 7.64 0.81
C PRO A 57 -8.18 8.09 -0.45
N PRO A 58 -9.02 7.22 -1.06
CA PRO A 58 -9.78 7.62 -2.23
C PRO A 58 -10.60 8.86 -1.88
N CYS A 59 -10.46 9.92 -2.68
CA CYS A 59 -11.27 11.12 -2.52
C CYS A 59 -12.75 10.73 -2.50
N ALA A 60 -13.45 11.05 -1.41
CA ALA A 60 -14.87 10.75 -1.25
C ALA A 60 -15.76 11.37 -2.34
N ARG A 61 -15.22 12.36 -3.06
CA ARG A 61 -15.82 12.94 -4.25
C ARG A 61 -14.88 12.71 -5.44
N PRO A 62 -15.23 11.79 -6.36
CA PRO A 62 -14.57 11.73 -7.65
C PRO A 62 -14.71 13.10 -8.31
N ILE A 63 -13.59 13.76 -8.59
CA ILE A 63 -13.61 14.94 -9.46
C ILE A 63 -13.82 14.37 -10.86
N ASP A 64 -14.97 14.66 -11.46
CA ASP A 64 -15.20 14.39 -12.87
C ASP A 64 -14.09 15.13 -13.66
N PRO A 65 -13.29 14.46 -14.50
CA PRO A 65 -12.24 15.12 -15.29
C PRO A 65 -12.76 16.27 -16.15
N SER A 66 -14.05 16.25 -16.48
CA SER A 66 -14.74 17.30 -17.22
C SER A 66 -15.44 18.34 -16.34
N ALA A 67 -15.45 18.15 -15.01
CA ALA A 67 -16.01 19.15 -14.11
C ALA A 67 -15.16 20.42 -14.13
N PRO A 68 -15.79 21.60 -14.30
CA PRO A 68 -15.09 22.86 -14.22
C PRO A 68 -14.50 23.03 -12.81
N LEU A 69 -13.20 23.31 -12.75
CA LEU A 69 -12.55 23.68 -11.52
C LEU A 69 -12.99 25.09 -11.13
N ALA A 70 -13.39 25.28 -9.88
CA ALA A 70 -13.60 26.62 -9.33
C ALA A 70 -12.22 27.30 -9.17
N GLN A 71 -11.73 27.90 -10.24
CA GLN A 71 -10.49 28.68 -10.25
C GLN A 71 -10.85 30.16 -10.09
N SER A 72 -10.16 30.84 -9.18
CA SER A 72 -10.26 32.30 -9.04
C SER A 72 -9.65 32.94 -10.28
N ASP A 73 -10.37 33.85 -10.94
CA ASP A 73 -9.83 34.67 -12.01
C ASP A 73 -8.88 35.70 -11.39
N PRO A 74 -7.55 35.64 -11.61
CA PRO A 74 -6.61 36.59 -11.02
C PRO A 74 -6.86 38.03 -11.51
N ASP A 75 -7.57 38.20 -12.62
CA ASP A 75 -7.92 39.49 -13.20
C ASP A 75 -9.33 39.96 -12.82
N ALA A 76 -10.11 39.19 -12.05
CA ALA A 76 -11.44 39.61 -11.62
C ALA A 76 -11.38 40.92 -10.79
N ALA A 77 -12.42 41.74 -10.93
CA ALA A 77 -12.53 43.01 -10.22
C ALA A 77 -12.48 42.78 -8.70
N GLY A 78 -11.59 43.47 -8.00
CA GLY A 78 -11.36 43.29 -6.57
C GLY A 78 -10.14 42.44 -6.22
N HIS A 79 -9.51 41.76 -7.18
CA HIS A 79 -8.22 41.12 -6.91
C HIS A 79 -7.09 42.14 -6.82
N PRO A 80 -6.21 42.02 -5.82
CA PRO A 80 -5.01 42.84 -5.74
C PRO A 80 -4.20 42.70 -7.02
N ARG A 81 -3.90 43.83 -7.68
CA ARG A 81 -3.04 43.88 -8.86
C ARG A 81 -1.73 44.56 -8.49
N PRO A 82 -0.70 43.85 -8.00
CA PRO A 82 0.61 44.46 -7.83
C PRO A 82 1.15 44.80 -9.22
N ARG A 83 1.17 46.09 -9.58
CA ARG A 83 1.63 46.55 -10.90
C ARG A 83 3.13 46.78 -10.99
N ALA A 84 3.88 46.47 -9.92
CA ALA A 84 5.32 46.71 -9.85
C ALA A 84 6.03 45.46 -9.30
N PRO A 85 7.13 45.01 -9.93
CA PRO A 85 8.03 44.04 -9.33
C PRO A 85 8.49 44.54 -7.95
N GLY A 86 8.21 43.77 -6.89
CA GLY A 86 8.65 44.05 -5.52
C GLY A 86 7.64 44.70 -4.58
N TYR A 87 6.38 44.91 -4.98
CA TYR A 87 5.34 45.39 -4.06
C TYR A 87 4.44 44.24 -3.57
N GLU A 88 4.59 43.88 -2.29
CA GLU A 88 3.65 43.02 -1.59
C GLU A 88 2.44 43.84 -1.13
N VAL A 89 1.23 43.42 -1.50
CA VAL A 89 -0.02 43.98 -0.97
C VAL A 89 -0.21 43.39 0.43
N ARG A 90 0.14 44.16 1.47
CA ARG A 90 -0.15 43.81 2.86
C ARG A 90 -1.62 44.15 3.15
N THR A 91 -2.46 43.12 3.25
CA THR A 91 -3.82 43.26 3.78
C THR A 91 -3.77 43.23 5.32
N ALA A 92 -4.49 44.16 5.95
CA ALA A 92 -4.67 44.26 7.41
C ALA A 92 -5.60 43.16 7.95
#